data_AF-A0A2N7AVH5-F1
#
_entry.id   AF-A0A2N7AVH5-F1
#
_cell.length_a   1.000
_cell.length_b   1.000
_cell.length_c   1.000
_cell.angle_alpha   90.00
_cell.angle_beta   90.00
_cell.angle_gamma   90.00
#
_symmetry.space_group_name_H-M   'P 1'
#
loop_
_entity.id
_entity.type
_entity.pdbx_description
1 polymer ?
#
loop_
_entity_poly.entity_id
_entity_poly.type
_entity_poly.pdbx_seq_one_letter_code
_entity_poly.pdbx_strand_id
1 'polypeptide(L)' 'MNMLMILLGVVLVVLSLYQFYTVRGTFKRLKSGETTSTSTFVVYGLWTGLIVAVFLLIGGIGTIIYFI' A
#
# COMPACT_ATOMS: atom_id res chain seq x y z
N MET A 1 -8.07 -25.66 -6.53
CA MET A 1 -8.36 -24.57 -5.57
C MET A 1 -7.42 -24.68 -4.38
N ASN A 2 -6.34 -23.89 -4.37
CA ASN A 2 -5.39 -23.87 -3.25
C ASN A 2 -5.84 -22.80 -2.25
N MET A 3 -6.63 -23.19 -1.25
CA MET A 3 -7.22 -22.29 -0.24
C MET A 3 -6.19 -21.33 0.39
N LEU A 4 -4.96 -21.81 0.64
CA LEU A 4 -3.87 -20.99 1.19
C LEU A 4 -3.45 -19.83 0.28
N MET A 5 -3.44 -20.03 -1.04
CA MET A 5 -3.02 -18.99 -1.99
C MET A 5 -4.08 -17.89 -2.09
N ILE A 6 -5.36 -18.25 -2.03
CA ILE A 6 -6.47 -17.29 -2.00
C ILE A 6 -6.39 -16.44 -0.73
N LEU A 7 -6.17 -17.05 0.43
CA LEU A 7 -5.95 -16.34 1.70
C LEU A 7 -4.76 -15.38 1.62
N LEU A 8 -3.64 -15.83 1.05
CA LEU A 8 -2.46 -14.98 0.87
C LEU A 8 -2.77 -13.78 -0.04
N GLY A 9 -3.49 -14.01 -1.14
CA GLY A 9 -3.94 -12.93 -2.02
C GLY A 9 -4.84 -11.91 -1.31
N VAL A 10 -5.77 -12.37 -0.46
CA VAL A 10 -6.61 -11.47 0.36
C VAL A 10 -5.77 -10.64 1.32
N VAL A 11 -4.78 -11.25 1.98
CA VAL A 11 -3.86 -10.53 2.88
C VAL A 11 -3.07 -9.46 2.12
N LEU A 12 -2.57 -9.77 0.92
CA LEU A 12 -1.87 -8.79 0.07
C LEU A 12 -2.76 -7.60 -0.30
N VAL A 13 -4.03 -7.86 -0.65
CA VAL A 13 -5.00 -6.79 -0.93
C VAL A 13 -5.25 -5.93 0.31
N VAL A 14 -5.45 -6.54 1.49
CA VAL A 14 -5.65 -5.79 2.75
C VAL A 14 -4.43 -4.92 3.09
N LEU A 15 -3.22 -5.47 2.93
CA LEU A 15 -1.97 -4.72 3.14
C LEU A 15 -1.86 -3.55 2.16
N SER A 16 -2.24 -3.72 0.89
CA SER A 16 -2.25 -2.63 -0.08
C SER A 16 -3.14 -1.47 0.36
N LEU A 17 -4.36 -1.76 0.85
CA LEU A 17 -5.32 -0.77 1.34
C LEU A 17 -4.79 -0.02 2.56
N TYR A 18 -4.15 -0.74 3.50
CA TYR A 18 -3.49 -0.13 4.64
C TYR A 18 -2.36 0.82 4.22
N GLN A 19 -1.58 0.42 3.21
CA GLN A 19 -0.50 1.24 2.69
C GLN A 19 -1.02 2.52 2.03
N PHE A 20 -2.09 2.43 1.23
CA PHE A 20 -2.77 3.61 0.66
C PHE A 20 -3.32 4.54 1.75
N TYR A 21 -3.93 3.99 2.80
CA TYR A 21 -4.42 4.77 3.93
C TYR A 21 -3.29 5.54 4.62
N THR A 22 -2.15 4.88 4.86
CA THR A 22 -0.98 5.48 5.51
C THR A 22 -0.36 6.57 4.64
N VAL A 23 -0.16 6.31 3.35
CA VAL A 23 0.36 7.30 2.39
C VAL A 23 -0.55 8.53 2.33
N ARG A 24 -1.87 8.32 2.26
CA ARG A 24 -2.86 9.42 2.26
C ARG A 24 -2.83 10.22 3.57
N GLY A 25 -2.73 9.54 4.71
CA GLY A 25 -2.62 10.17 6.02
C GLY A 25 -1.38 11.06 6.14
N THR A 26 -0.22 10.52 5.79
CA THR A 26 1.06 11.24 5.80
C THR A 26 1.05 12.41 4.82
N PHE A 27 0.49 12.24 3.62
CA PHE A 27 0.35 13.32 2.64
C PHE A 27 -0.53 14.47 3.16
N LYS A 28 -1.66 14.15 3.82
CA LYS A 28 -2.52 15.17 4.44
C LYS A 28 -1.79 15.94 5.55
N ARG A 29 -1.03 15.25 6.40
CA ARG A 29 -0.26 15.86 7.51
C ARG A 29 0.87 16.77 7.02
N LEU A 30 1.53 16.39 5.93
CA LEU A 30 2.50 17.27 5.26
C LEU A 30 1.82 18.50 4.67
N LYS A 31 0.67 18.32 4.01
CA LYS A 31 -0.06 19.42 3.39
C LYS A 31 -0.64 20.40 4.40
N SER A 32 -1.05 19.94 5.59
CA SER A 32 -1.57 20.79 6.66
C SER A 32 -0.48 21.52 7.44
N GLY A 33 0.82 21.25 7.19
CA GLY A 33 1.93 21.86 7.92
C GLY A 33 2.08 21.35 9.35
N GLU A 34 1.34 20.28 9.74
CA GLU A 34 1.43 19.67 11.08
C GLU A 34 2.77 18.97 11.33
N THR A 35 3.55 18.71 10.27
CA THR A 35 4.85 18.06 10.36
C THR A 35 5.94 18.98 9.82
N THR A 36 6.84 19.42 10.70
CA THR A 36 8.01 20.27 10.40
C THR A 36 9.22 19.49 9.88
N SER A 37 9.13 18.16 9.81
CA SER A 37 10.13 17.31 9.14
C SER A 37 9.93 17.38 7.63
N THR A 38 10.29 18.51 7.04
CA THR A 38 10.36 18.71 5.58
C THR A 38 11.60 18.01 5.02
N SER A 39 11.83 16.77 5.44
CA SER A 39 12.92 15.97 4.93
C SER A 39 12.51 15.40 3.58
N THR A 40 13.35 15.58 2.55
CA THR A 40 13.14 15.03 1.21
C THR A 40 12.85 13.52 1.24
N PHE A 41 13.36 12.82 2.26
CA PHE A 41 13.08 11.39 2.50
C PHE A 41 11.58 11.08 2.70
N VAL A 42 10.78 12.00 3.23
CA VAL A 42 9.34 11.76 3.43
C VAL A 42 8.60 11.74 2.09
N VAL A 43 8.99 12.61 1.15
CA VAL A 43 8.43 12.63 -0.20
C VAL A 43 8.81 11.35 -0.95
N TYR A 44 10.06 10.90 -0.83
CA TYR A 44 10.48 9.61 -1.38
C TYR A 44 9.71 8.45 -0.74
N GLY A 45 9.52 8.45 0.58
CA GLY A 45 8.75 7.42 1.29
C GLY A 45 7.27 7.38 0.89
N LEU A 46 6.67 8.53 0.60
CA LEU A 46 5.30 8.59 0.06
C LEU A 46 5.24 7.99 -1.35
N TRP A 47 6.20 8.31 -2.20
CA TRP A 47 6.20 7.82 -3.58
C TRP A 47 6.48 6.31 -3.63
N THR A 48 7.51 5.84 -2.92
CA THR A 48 7.81 4.41 -2.83
C THR A 48 6.69 3.65 -2.14
N GLY A 49 6.08 4.22 -1.09
CA GLY A 49 4.93 3.62 -0.40
C GLY A 49 3.72 3.45 -1.33
N LEU A 50 3.44 4.43 -2.19
CA LEU A 50 2.36 4.35 -3.17
C LEU A 50 2.65 3.28 -4.24
N ILE A 51 3.89 3.22 -4.74
CA ILE A 51 4.32 2.20 -5.72
C ILE A 51 4.17 0.79 -5.12
N VAL A 52 4.68 0.58 -3.90
CA VAL A 52 4.55 -0.70 -3.18
C VAL A 52 3.08 -1.07 -2.98
N ALA A 53 2.22 -0.11 -2.63
CA ALA A 53 0.78 -0.35 -2.48
C ALA A 53 0.15 -0.86 -3.79
N VAL A 54 0.49 -0.25 -4.93
CA VAL A 54 -0.01 -0.67 -6.24
C VAL A 54 0.46 -2.09 -6.59
N PHE A 55 1.75 -2.40 -6.38
CA PHE A 55 2.29 -3.74 -6.64
C PHE A 55 1.64 -4.80 -5.74
N LEU A 56 1.42 -4.51 -4.47
CA LEU A 56 0.72 -5.41 -3.54
C LEU A 56 -0.73 -5.64 -3.98
N LEU A 57 -1.42 -4.61 -4.45
CA LEU A 57 -2.79 -4.73 -4.94
C LEU A 57 -2.86 -5.61 -6.19
N ILE A 58 -2.01 -5.34 -7.19
CA ILE A 58 -1.95 -6.12 -8.43
C ILE A 58 -1.55 -7.57 -8.13
N GLY A 59 -0.53 -7.78 -7.31
CA GLY A 59 -0.09 -9.11 -6.89
C GLY A 59 -1.15 -9.88 -6.10
N GLY A 60 -1.87 -9.21 -5.19
CA GLY A 60 -2.95 -9.80 -4.42
C GLY A 60 -4.14 -10.20 -5.29
N ILE A 61 -4.63 -9.29 -6.15
CA ILE A 61 -5.71 -9.57 -7.10
C ILE A 61 -5.30 -10.68 -8.08
N GLY A 62 -4.09 -10.61 -8.65
CA GLY A 62 -3.58 -11.63 -9.56
C GLY A 62 -3.46 -13.01 -8.91
N THR A 63 -3.01 -13.08 -7.66
CA THR A 63 -2.95 -14.33 -6.90
C THR A 63 -4.35 -14.90 -6.66
N ILE A 64 -5.32 -14.06 -6.30
CA ILE A 64 -6.71 -14.51 -6.11
C ILE A 64 -7.26 -15.07 -7.42
N ILE A 65 -7.15 -14.33 -8.52
CA ILE A 65 -7.70 -14.72 -9.83
C ILE A 65 -7.06 -16.01 -10.37
N TYR A 66 -5.75 -16.17 -10.21
CA TYR A 66 -5.04 -17.34 -10.73
C TYR A 66 -5.35 -18.64 -9.97
N PHE A 67 -5.71 -18.55 -8.68
CA PHE A 67 -5.89 -19.71 -7.80
C PHE A 67 -7.34 -20.01 -7.39
N ILE A 68 -8.29 -19.14 -7.79
CA ILE A 68 -9.74 -19.42 -7.85
C ILE A 68 -9.98 -20.53 -8.87
#